data_AF-A0A0W0F0X2-F1
#
_entry.id   AF-A0A0W0F0X2-F1
#
_cell.length_a   1.000
_cell.length_b   1.000
_cell.length_c   1.000
_cell.angle_alpha   90.00
_cell.angle_beta   90.00
_cell.angle_gamma   90.00
#
_symmetry.space_group_name_H-M   'P 1'
#
loop_
_entity.id
_entity.type
_entity.pdbx_description
1 polymer ?
#
loop_
_entity_poly.entity_id
_entity_poly.type
_entity_poly.pdbx_seq_one_letter_code
_entity_poly.pdbx_strand_id
1 'polypeptide(L)'
;MSSTAPLYPAYLSVRPEGPSASIPHPAFDVVEPGTRAKPSKPRLFAHPELRLKNLTPQIGTELRGIQLTKLNEEELDEVALLAAERGSLSSQRDQDLKDAGFQKQRTPARHFGLLHRHASMGYPAGTSPEFHVIYADEQVGSIRDLPGPHTNYDLWHVDQTWEIHTPSTTFFWVLEIPQSGGGDTAFSSLISV
;
A
#
# COMPACT_ATOMS: atom_id res chain seq x y z
N MET A 1 27.11 -13.52 12.53
CA MET A 1 26.30 -12.81 11.52
C MET A 1 25.81 -11.53 12.20
N SER A 2 26.16 -10.36 11.66
CA SER A 2 25.90 -9.08 12.31
C SER A 2 24.41 -8.80 12.26
N SER A 3 23.67 -8.97 13.37
CA SER A 3 22.28 -8.49 13.44
C SER A 3 22.32 -6.97 13.52
N THR A 4 22.43 -6.32 12.36
CA THR A 4 22.27 -4.87 12.26
C THR A 4 20.84 -4.54 12.62
N ALA A 5 20.66 -3.62 13.58
CA ALA A 5 19.35 -3.09 13.93
C ALA A 5 18.62 -2.57 12.67
N PRO A 6 17.29 -2.67 12.60
CA PRO A 6 16.52 -2.17 11.45
C PRO A 6 16.79 -0.67 11.23
N LEU A 7 16.85 -0.24 9.97
CA LEU A 7 17.02 1.17 9.60
C LEU A 7 15.80 2.02 10.00
N TYR A 8 14.62 1.40 10.07
CA TYR A 8 13.36 2.05 10.42
C TYR A 8 12.77 1.50 11.74
N PRO A 9 13.47 1.64 12.89
CA PRO A 9 13.04 1.01 14.16
C PRO A 9 11.69 1.56 14.67
N ALA A 10 11.33 2.79 14.29
CA ALA A 10 10.04 3.39 14.64
C ALA A 10 8.84 2.66 14.00
N TYR A 11 9.05 1.87 12.95
CA TYR A 11 8.00 1.10 12.27
C TYR A 11 7.84 -0.31 12.82
N LEU A 12 8.67 -0.73 13.79
CA LEU A 12 8.49 -2.02 14.42
C LEU A 12 7.09 -2.11 15.02
N SER A 13 6.38 -3.16 14.62
CA SER A 13 4.98 -3.35 14.97
C SER A 13 4.86 -3.62 16.46
N VAL A 14 4.06 -2.81 17.13
CA VAL A 14 3.57 -3.10 18.48
C VAL A 14 2.10 -3.49 18.41
N ARG A 15 1.67 -4.28 19.38
CA ARG A 15 0.24 -4.51 19.62
C ARG A 15 -0.04 -4.83 21.09
N PRO A 16 0.08 -3.84 21.98
CA PRO A 16 -0.01 -4.08 23.42
C PRO A 16 -1.37 -4.66 23.85
N GLU A 17 -2.43 -4.37 23.10
CA GLU A 17 -3.79 -4.84 23.37
C GLU A 17 -4.10 -6.24 22.80
N GLY A 18 -3.20 -6.82 21.99
CA GLY A 18 -3.41 -8.10 21.30
C GLY A 18 -4.42 -8.02 20.15
N PRO A 19 -4.73 -9.17 19.50
CA PRO A 19 -5.71 -9.23 18.41
C PRO A 19 -7.08 -8.71 18.87
N SER A 20 -7.74 -7.94 18.02
CA SER A 20 -9.07 -7.39 18.29
C SER A 20 -10.09 -7.96 17.33
N ALA A 21 -11.37 -7.91 17.70
CA ALA A 21 -12.45 -8.11 16.75
C ALA A 21 -12.37 -7.06 15.64
N SER A 22 -12.89 -7.42 14.45
CA SER A 22 -13.13 -6.45 13.38
C SER A 22 -14.11 -5.39 13.86
N ILE A 23 -13.92 -4.16 13.38
CA ILE A 23 -14.82 -3.05 13.70
C ILE A 23 -15.92 -3.07 12.64
N PRO A 24 -17.18 -3.38 13.00
CA PRO A 24 -18.24 -3.43 12.02
C PRO A 24 -18.49 -2.03 11.48
N HIS A 25 -18.39 -1.88 10.17
CA HIS A 25 -18.88 -0.70 9.47
C HIS A 25 -20.25 -1.03 8.90
N PRO A 26 -21.31 -0.26 9.22
CA PRO A 26 -22.61 -0.45 8.57
C PRO A 26 -22.46 -0.26 7.05
N ALA A 27 -23.35 -0.86 6.25
CA ALA A 27 -23.36 -0.61 4.82
C ALA A 27 -23.55 0.90 4.55
N PHE A 28 -22.69 1.49 3.72
CA PHE A 28 -22.76 2.88 3.29
C PHE A 28 -22.33 2.98 1.82
N ASP A 29 -22.79 4.03 1.14
CA ASP A 29 -22.41 4.27 -0.25
C ASP A 29 -20.98 4.83 -0.32
N VAL A 30 -20.11 4.16 -1.08
CA VAL A 30 -18.73 4.57 -1.30
C VAL A 30 -18.65 5.29 -2.65
N VAL A 31 -18.14 6.52 -2.65
CA VAL A 31 -17.79 7.25 -3.87
C VAL A 31 -16.29 7.14 -4.09
N GLU A 32 -15.89 6.30 -5.05
CA GLU A 32 -14.48 6.10 -5.38
C GLU A 32 -13.84 7.40 -5.88
N PRO A 33 -12.64 7.78 -5.37
CA PRO A 33 -11.97 9.04 -5.73
C PRO A 33 -11.78 9.24 -7.24
N GLY A 34 -11.49 8.15 -7.98
CA GLY A 34 -11.31 8.21 -9.43
C GLY A 34 -12.55 8.66 -10.21
N THR A 35 -13.75 8.57 -9.63
CA THR A 35 -15.00 9.06 -10.27
C THR A 35 -15.10 10.58 -10.31
N ARG A 36 -14.31 11.29 -9.49
CA ARG A 36 -14.23 12.76 -9.47
C ARG A 36 -13.26 13.31 -10.51
N ALA A 37 -12.35 12.47 -11.00
CA ALA A 37 -11.32 12.87 -11.96
C ALA A 37 -11.84 12.96 -13.39
N LYS A 38 -11.21 13.82 -14.19
CA LYS A 38 -11.45 13.86 -15.65
C LYS A 38 -10.64 12.75 -16.33
N PRO A 39 -11.19 12.07 -17.35
CA PRO A 39 -10.46 11.01 -18.08
C PRO A 39 -9.09 11.45 -18.62
N SER A 40 -8.96 12.72 -19.03
CA SER A 40 -7.74 13.30 -19.56
C SER A 40 -6.64 13.56 -18.51
N LYS A 41 -6.94 13.46 -17.21
CA LYS A 41 -6.01 13.65 -16.08
C LYS A 41 -5.10 14.90 -16.25
N PRO A 42 -5.69 16.08 -16.53
CA PRO A 42 -4.94 17.24 -16.97
C PRO A 42 -3.99 17.81 -15.92
N ARG A 43 -4.29 17.66 -14.62
CA ARG A 43 -3.45 18.23 -13.54
C ARG A 43 -2.24 17.35 -13.30
N LEU A 44 -2.45 16.05 -13.19
CA LEU A 44 -1.40 15.04 -13.08
C LEU A 44 -0.47 15.11 -14.28
N PHE A 45 -1.01 15.18 -15.50
CA PHE A 45 -0.20 15.24 -16.73
C PHE A 45 0.40 16.62 -17.02
N ALA A 46 0.06 17.65 -16.23
CA ALA A 46 0.74 18.95 -16.31
C ALA A 46 2.12 18.95 -15.63
N HIS A 47 2.44 17.95 -14.80
CA HIS A 47 3.75 17.84 -14.15
C HIS A 47 4.84 17.55 -15.19
N PRO A 48 5.81 18.46 -15.43
CA PRO A 48 6.80 18.30 -16.50
C PRO A 48 7.81 17.17 -16.21
N GLU A 49 7.98 16.83 -14.93
CA GLU A 49 8.84 15.74 -14.46
C GLU A 49 8.15 14.37 -14.55
N LEU A 50 6.83 14.33 -14.72
CA LEU A 50 6.07 13.09 -14.71
C LEU A 50 6.50 12.18 -15.86
N ARG A 51 6.89 10.96 -15.53
CA ARG A 51 7.14 9.89 -16.50
C ARG A 51 6.30 8.68 -16.14
N LEU A 52 5.66 8.11 -17.16
CA LEU A 52 4.87 6.90 -17.07
C LEU A 52 5.51 5.81 -17.92
N LYS A 53 5.62 4.62 -17.36
CA LYS A 53 6.05 3.43 -18.10
C LYS A 53 5.16 2.26 -17.75
N ASN A 54 4.40 1.76 -18.72
CA ASN A 54 3.60 0.56 -18.52
C ASN A 54 4.53 -0.63 -18.29
N LEU A 55 4.28 -1.39 -17.21
CA LEU A 55 5.06 -2.59 -16.87
C LEU A 55 4.63 -3.78 -17.72
N THR A 56 3.32 -3.93 -17.90
CA THR A 56 2.72 -4.90 -18.83
C THR A 56 1.63 -4.22 -19.66
N PRO A 57 1.16 -4.84 -20.77
CA PRO A 57 0.08 -4.28 -21.56
C PRO A 57 -1.20 -4.05 -20.73
N GLN A 58 -1.57 -5.01 -19.89
CA GLN A 58 -2.87 -5.03 -19.22
C GLN A 58 -2.86 -4.42 -17.82
N ILE A 59 -1.79 -4.59 -17.04
CA ILE A 59 -1.70 -4.15 -15.64
C ILE A 59 -0.34 -3.55 -15.33
N GLY A 60 -0.29 -2.62 -14.38
CA GLY A 60 0.94 -2.06 -13.87
C GLY A 60 1.42 -0.88 -14.70
N THR A 61 1.65 0.23 -14.01
CA THR A 61 2.33 1.40 -14.56
C THR A 61 3.31 1.93 -13.52
N GLU A 62 4.56 2.12 -13.94
CA GLU A 62 5.58 2.80 -13.18
C GLU A 62 5.43 4.32 -13.33
N LEU A 63 5.40 5.02 -12.20
CA LEU A 63 5.21 6.44 -12.02
C LEU A 63 6.51 7.05 -11.48
N ARG A 64 7.07 8.05 -12.16
CA ARG A 64 8.30 8.76 -11.73
C ARG A 64 8.15 10.27 -11.83
N GLY A 65 8.97 10.99 -11.06
CA GLY A 65 9.10 12.44 -11.16
C GLY A 65 8.06 13.26 -10.39
N ILE A 66 7.15 12.60 -9.67
CA ILE A 66 6.19 13.24 -8.78
C ILE A 66 6.24 12.60 -7.40
N GLN A 67 5.78 13.31 -6.37
CA GLN A 67 5.72 12.82 -4.98
C GLN A 67 4.28 12.81 -4.51
N LEU A 68 3.76 11.65 -4.12
CA LEU A 68 2.35 11.52 -3.70
C LEU A 68 2.01 12.41 -2.49
N THR A 69 3.00 12.69 -1.63
CA THR A 69 2.87 13.57 -0.46
C THR A 69 2.72 15.06 -0.81
N LYS A 70 3.01 15.45 -2.05
CA LYS A 70 2.98 16.84 -2.52
C LYS A 70 1.81 17.14 -3.46
N LEU A 71 1.03 16.12 -3.80
CA LEU A 71 -0.14 16.27 -4.67
C LEU A 71 -1.30 16.90 -3.91
N ASN A 72 -2.08 17.73 -4.59
CA ASN A 72 -3.36 18.21 -4.09
C ASN A 72 -4.47 17.15 -4.27
N GLU A 73 -5.64 17.42 -3.69
CA GLU A 73 -6.79 16.51 -3.71
C GLU A 73 -7.21 16.11 -5.13
N GLU A 74 -7.21 17.05 -6.07
CA GLU A 74 -7.67 16.70 -7.42
C GLU A 74 -6.61 15.96 -8.24
N GLU A 75 -5.33 16.19 -7.98
CA GLU A 75 -4.26 15.36 -8.50
C GLU A 75 -4.32 13.94 -7.93
N LEU A 76 -4.66 13.80 -6.64
CA LEU A 76 -4.88 12.48 -6.02
C LEU A 76 -6.10 11.76 -6.60
N ASP A 77 -7.17 12.48 -6.95
CA ASP A 77 -8.30 11.90 -7.70
C ASP A 77 -7.85 11.39 -9.08
N GLU A 78 -7.00 12.15 -9.78
CA GLU A 78 -6.45 11.73 -11.08
C GLU A 78 -5.49 10.54 -10.97
N VAL A 79 -4.70 10.46 -9.88
CA VAL A 79 -3.91 9.26 -9.53
C VAL A 79 -4.82 8.08 -9.25
N ALA A 80 -5.92 8.27 -8.52
CA ALA A 80 -6.88 7.20 -8.25
C ALA A 80 -7.51 6.64 -9.54
N LEU A 81 -7.89 7.52 -10.47
CA LEU A 81 -8.40 7.10 -11.78
C LEU A 81 -7.33 6.33 -12.56
N LEU A 82 -6.07 6.79 -12.56
CA LEU A 82 -4.98 6.08 -13.21
C LEU A 82 -4.75 4.70 -12.57
N ALA A 83 -4.84 4.60 -11.25
CA ALA A 83 -4.73 3.33 -10.52
C ALA A 83 -5.85 2.38 -10.90
N ALA A 84 -7.09 2.86 -10.99
CA ALA A 84 -8.24 2.05 -11.42
C ALA A 84 -8.09 1.55 -12.87
N GLU A 85 -7.59 2.38 -13.79
CA GLU A 85 -7.34 2.01 -15.19
C GLU A 85 -6.19 1.02 -15.35
N ARG A 86 -5.18 1.06 -14.46
CA ARG A 86 -3.93 0.30 -14.58
C ARG A 86 -3.80 -0.85 -13.59
N GLY A 87 -4.72 -0.98 -12.65
CA GLY A 87 -4.76 -1.99 -11.58
C GLY A 87 -3.68 -1.83 -10.50
N SER A 88 -2.47 -1.44 -10.87
CA SER A 88 -1.37 -1.19 -9.93
C SER A 88 -0.49 -0.04 -10.43
N LEU A 89 -0.16 0.87 -9.54
CA LEU A 89 0.85 1.90 -9.77
C LEU A 89 2.05 1.61 -8.88
N SER A 90 3.22 1.52 -9.49
CA SER A 90 4.48 1.43 -8.77
C SER A 90 5.28 2.71 -8.98
N SER A 91 6.15 3.04 -8.04
CA SER A 91 7.19 4.03 -8.24
C SER A 91 8.54 3.37 -8.09
N GLN A 92 9.59 4.04 -8.57
CA GLN A 92 10.92 3.67 -8.11
C GLN A 92 11.11 4.09 -6.64
N ARG A 93 12.31 3.84 -6.10
CA ARG A 93 12.67 4.15 -4.71
C ARG A 93 12.80 5.65 -4.42
N ASP A 94 12.20 6.49 -5.25
CA ASP A 94 12.28 7.95 -5.24
C ASP A 94 11.08 8.63 -4.54
N GLN A 95 10.11 7.87 -4.02
CA GLN A 95 9.04 8.43 -3.17
C GLN A 95 9.57 8.76 -1.77
N ASP A 96 9.20 9.94 -1.27
CA ASP A 96 9.53 10.41 0.07
C ASP A 96 8.62 9.82 1.17
N LEU A 97 7.58 9.07 0.79
CA LEU A 97 6.59 8.49 1.72
C LEU A 97 7.24 7.80 2.91
N LYS A 98 8.25 6.96 2.71
CA LYS A 98 8.92 6.20 3.79
C LYS A 98 9.59 7.11 4.85
N ASP A 99 10.03 8.30 4.45
CA ASP A 99 10.75 9.26 5.30
C ASP A 99 9.89 10.48 5.68
N ALA A 100 8.67 10.61 5.14
CA ALA A 100 7.77 11.75 5.37
C ALA A 100 7.15 11.78 6.77
N GLY A 101 7.18 10.65 7.49
CA GLY A 101 6.56 10.46 8.80
C GLY A 101 5.07 10.09 8.74
N PHE A 102 4.59 9.43 9.79
CA PHE A 102 3.26 8.79 9.82
C PHE A 102 2.08 9.71 9.48
N GLN A 103 2.13 10.98 9.90
CA GLN A 103 1.04 11.92 9.59
C GLN A 103 0.98 12.28 8.11
N LYS A 104 2.14 12.52 7.46
CA LYS A 104 2.17 12.83 6.03
C LYS A 104 1.86 11.62 5.16
N GLN A 105 2.22 10.42 5.62
CA GLN A 105 1.83 9.17 4.95
C GLN A 105 0.31 8.96 4.93
N ARG A 106 -0.39 9.40 5.98
CA ARG A 106 -1.86 9.30 6.08
C ARG A 106 -2.57 10.19 5.08
N THR A 107 -2.03 11.36 4.77
CA THR A 107 -2.71 12.37 3.95
C THR A 107 -3.18 11.83 2.60
N PRO A 108 -2.32 11.26 1.73
CA PRO A 108 -2.77 10.72 0.46
C PRO A 108 -3.71 9.52 0.63
N ALA A 109 -3.47 8.65 1.62
CA ALA A 109 -4.32 7.49 1.86
C ALA A 109 -5.75 7.87 2.32
N ARG A 110 -5.89 8.89 3.18
CA ARG A 110 -7.20 9.38 3.67
C ARG A 110 -8.04 10.01 2.57
N HIS A 111 -7.40 10.58 1.55
CA HIS A 111 -8.10 11.13 0.39
C HIS A 111 -8.87 10.06 -0.39
N PHE A 112 -8.40 8.81 -0.35
CA PHE A 112 -9.03 7.68 -1.02
C PHE A 112 -10.23 7.13 -0.26
N GLY A 113 -10.41 7.50 1.01
CA GLY A 113 -11.56 7.13 1.81
C GLY A 113 -11.21 6.82 3.26
N LEU A 114 -12.11 6.09 3.91
CA LEU A 114 -11.91 5.63 5.28
C LEU A 114 -10.74 4.65 5.34
N LEU A 115 -9.77 4.91 6.22
CA LEU A 115 -8.66 4.00 6.43
C LEU A 115 -9.13 2.73 7.15
N HIS A 116 -8.87 1.57 6.54
CA HIS A 116 -9.17 0.28 7.14
C HIS A 116 -8.40 0.09 8.44
N ARG A 117 -9.07 -0.42 9.49
CA ARG A 117 -8.45 -0.71 10.78
C ARG A 117 -8.24 -2.22 10.91
N HIS A 118 -7.00 -2.65 10.76
CA HIS A 118 -6.69 -4.08 10.67
C HIS A 118 -6.92 -4.81 12.01
N ALA A 119 -7.69 -5.90 11.98
CA ALA A 119 -8.13 -6.61 13.18
C ALA A 119 -7.05 -7.45 13.88
N SER A 120 -6.10 -8.05 13.15
CA SER A 120 -5.10 -8.99 13.72
C SER A 120 -3.62 -8.60 13.63
N MET A 121 -3.23 -7.72 12.71
CA MET A 121 -1.83 -7.30 12.55
C MET A 121 -1.43 -6.17 13.52
N GLY A 122 -0.13 -6.04 13.79
CA GLY A 122 0.41 -4.94 14.61
C GLY A 122 0.65 -3.65 13.81
N TYR A 123 0.88 -2.56 14.55
CA TYR A 123 1.07 -1.21 14.01
C TYR A 123 2.20 -0.47 14.75
N PRO A 124 2.85 0.55 14.16
CA PRO A 124 3.92 1.29 14.81
C PRO A 124 3.48 2.01 16.10
N ALA A 125 4.36 2.09 17.10
CA ALA A 125 4.04 2.77 18.35
C ALA A 125 3.68 4.26 18.11
N GLY A 126 2.65 4.74 18.82
CA GLY A 126 2.15 6.11 18.65
C GLY A 126 1.32 6.34 17.38
N THR A 127 0.97 5.28 16.64
CA THR A 127 0.07 5.34 15.49
C THR A 127 -1.33 4.76 15.80
N SER A 128 -1.93 4.01 14.88
CA SER A 128 -3.24 3.39 15.02
C SER A 128 -3.30 2.13 14.15
N PRO A 129 -4.29 1.24 14.36
CA PRO A 129 -4.53 0.06 13.50
C PRO A 129 -4.80 0.36 12.01
N GLU A 130 -4.86 1.64 11.64
CA GLU A 130 -4.90 2.10 10.23
C GLU A 130 -3.56 1.90 9.52
N PHE A 131 -2.47 1.73 10.28
CA PHE A 131 -1.16 1.39 9.76
C PHE A 131 -0.92 -0.09 9.95
N HIS A 132 -0.44 -0.73 8.90
CA HIS A 132 -0.01 -2.10 8.96
C HIS A 132 1.45 -2.19 8.50
N VAL A 133 2.27 -2.92 9.26
CA VAL A 133 3.66 -3.21 8.91
C VAL A 133 3.84 -4.71 8.73
N ILE A 134 4.31 -5.09 7.54
CA ILE A 134 4.78 -6.43 7.24
C ILE A 134 6.26 -6.46 7.53
N TYR A 135 6.65 -7.15 8.61
CA TYR A 135 8.03 -7.31 9.03
C TYR A 135 8.39 -8.79 9.02
N ALA A 136 9.59 -9.10 8.55
CA ALA A 136 10.18 -10.42 8.64
C ALA A 136 11.69 -10.28 8.82
N ASP A 137 12.24 -11.04 9.76
CA ASP A 137 13.68 -11.20 9.96
C ASP A 137 14.01 -12.64 10.36
N GLU A 138 15.29 -12.93 10.57
CA GLU A 138 15.74 -14.28 10.96
C GLU A 138 15.30 -14.70 12.37
N GLN A 139 14.88 -13.77 13.23
CA GLN A 139 14.55 -14.03 14.65
C GLN A 139 13.04 -14.17 14.87
N VAL A 140 12.26 -13.28 14.29
CA VAL A 140 10.80 -13.19 14.33
C VAL A 140 10.18 -14.14 13.30
N GLY A 141 10.91 -14.45 12.22
CA GLY A 141 10.37 -15.20 11.10
C GLY A 141 9.43 -14.34 10.24
N SER A 142 8.68 -14.99 9.36
CA SER A 142 7.68 -14.36 8.49
C SER A 142 6.27 -14.84 8.83
N ILE A 143 5.25 -14.07 8.47
CA ILE A 143 3.85 -14.55 8.46
C ILE A 143 3.70 -15.85 7.63
N ARG A 144 4.62 -16.07 6.68
CA ARG A 144 4.74 -17.27 5.85
C ARG A 144 5.13 -18.53 6.63
N ASP A 145 5.64 -18.39 7.85
CA ASP A 145 6.03 -19.51 8.71
C ASP A 145 4.83 -20.06 9.51
N LEU A 146 3.74 -19.27 9.64
CA LEU A 146 2.53 -19.66 10.37
C LEU A 146 1.84 -20.93 9.82
N PRO A 147 1.71 -21.15 8.50
CA PRO A 147 1.12 -22.38 7.96
C PRO A 147 2.08 -23.58 7.84
N GLY A 148 3.32 -23.50 8.36
CA GLY A 148 4.28 -24.62 8.38
C GLY A 148 5.23 -24.67 7.16
N PRO A 149 6.06 -25.73 7.03
CA PRO A 149 7.09 -25.81 6.00
C PRO A 149 6.45 -26.06 4.62
N HIS A 150 6.41 -25.01 3.80
CA HIS A 150 6.05 -25.09 2.38
C HIS A 150 7.27 -24.74 1.53
N THR A 151 7.46 -25.44 0.41
CA THR A 151 8.57 -25.14 -0.52
C THR A 151 8.38 -23.81 -1.24
N ASN A 152 7.13 -23.31 -1.35
CA ASN A 152 6.76 -22.06 -2.02
C ASN A 152 5.59 -21.42 -1.24
N TYR A 153 5.58 -20.09 -1.06
CA TYR A 153 4.43 -19.36 -0.50
C TYR A 153 3.84 -18.44 -1.58
N ASP A 154 2.96 -18.99 -2.41
CA ASP A 154 2.28 -18.29 -3.50
C ASP A 154 0.79 -18.14 -3.18
N LEU A 155 0.48 -17.32 -2.16
CA LEU A 155 -0.91 -17.02 -1.81
C LEU A 155 -1.44 -15.86 -2.66
N TRP A 156 -2.10 -16.19 -3.76
CA TRP A 156 -2.91 -15.23 -4.50
C TRP A 156 -4.19 -14.92 -3.72
N HIS A 157 -4.40 -13.65 -3.41
CA HIS A 157 -5.57 -13.21 -2.66
C HIS A 157 -5.95 -11.77 -3.01
N VAL A 158 -7.14 -11.38 -2.58
CA VAL A 158 -7.57 -9.99 -2.44
C VAL A 158 -7.72 -9.74 -0.95
N ASP A 159 -7.18 -8.62 -0.48
CA ASP A 159 -7.15 -8.28 0.94
C ASP A 159 -8.57 -8.16 1.52
N GLN A 160 -8.76 -8.77 2.70
CA GLN A 160 -9.94 -8.58 3.57
C GLN A 160 -11.32 -8.75 2.87
N THR A 161 -11.44 -9.66 1.92
CA THR A 161 -12.70 -9.96 1.19
C THR A 161 -13.86 -10.46 2.06
N TRP A 162 -13.62 -10.68 3.36
CA TRP A 162 -14.63 -11.05 4.35
C TRP A 162 -15.29 -9.83 5.02
N GLU A 163 -14.74 -8.62 4.86
CA GLU A 163 -15.35 -7.38 5.33
C GLU A 163 -16.57 -7.01 4.46
N ILE A 164 -17.58 -6.37 5.04
CA ILE A 164 -18.76 -5.87 4.30
C ILE A 164 -18.33 -4.88 3.21
N HIS A 165 -17.33 -4.06 3.54
CA HIS A 165 -16.68 -3.13 2.63
C HIS A 165 -15.25 -3.61 2.41
N THR A 166 -15.05 -4.43 1.38
CA THR A 166 -13.70 -4.83 0.95
C THR A 166 -12.86 -3.58 0.67
N PRO A 167 -11.61 -3.48 1.16
CA PRO A 167 -10.74 -2.35 0.88
C PRO A 167 -10.58 -2.11 -0.63
N SER A 168 -10.76 -0.86 -1.07
CA SER A 168 -10.64 -0.46 -2.48
C SER A 168 -9.18 -0.35 -2.94
N THR A 169 -8.38 0.47 -2.25
CA THR A 169 -7.00 0.77 -2.66
C THR A 169 -6.03 0.63 -1.48
N THR A 170 -4.92 -0.07 -1.72
CA THR A 170 -3.83 -0.22 -0.74
C THR A 170 -2.67 0.70 -1.10
N PHE A 171 -2.26 1.55 -0.16
CA PHE A 171 -0.98 2.26 -0.23
C PHE A 171 0.10 1.40 0.40
N PHE A 172 1.08 0.99 -0.41
CA PHE A 172 2.14 0.09 0.02
C PHE A 172 3.50 0.69 -0.35
N TRP A 173 4.41 0.75 0.62
CA TRP A 173 5.79 1.19 0.38
C TRP A 173 6.77 0.31 1.13
N VAL A 174 7.95 0.20 0.54
CA VAL A 174 9.04 -0.63 1.03
C VAL A 174 9.94 0.23 1.93
N LEU A 175 10.09 -0.17 3.19
CA LEU A 175 11.04 0.44 4.12
C LEU A 175 12.44 -0.09 3.89
N GLU A 176 12.59 -1.42 3.93
CA GLU A 176 13.86 -2.13 3.82
C GLU A 176 13.69 -3.38 2.96
N ILE A 177 14.72 -3.73 2.21
CA ILE A 177 14.82 -5.00 1.48
C ILE A 177 16.20 -5.62 1.69
N PRO A 178 16.32 -6.96 1.62
CA PRO A 178 17.62 -7.61 1.61
C PRO A 178 18.49 -7.11 0.46
N GLN A 179 19.79 -6.87 0.72
CA GLN A 179 20.73 -6.41 -0.31
C GLN A 179 20.89 -7.45 -1.45
N SER A 180 20.71 -8.73 -1.14
CA SER A 180 20.70 -9.82 -2.12
C SER A 180 19.49 -9.81 -3.05
N GLY A 181 18.50 -8.94 -2.80
CA GLY A 181 17.20 -8.95 -3.49
C GLY A 181 16.23 -9.99 -2.93
N GLY A 182 15.17 -10.26 -3.71
CA GLY A 182 14.05 -11.11 -3.32
C GLY A 182 12.91 -10.35 -2.65
N GLY A 183 11.83 -11.06 -2.31
CA GLY A 183 10.63 -10.46 -1.73
C GLY A 183 9.73 -9.74 -2.73
N ASP A 184 9.82 -10.12 -4.01
CA ASP A 184 8.97 -9.55 -5.06
C ASP A 184 7.49 -9.75 -4.74
N THR A 185 6.67 -8.76 -5.11
CA THR A 185 5.21 -8.81 -5.00
C THR A 185 4.63 -8.79 -6.41
N ALA A 186 3.93 -9.87 -6.78
CA ALA A 186 3.25 -10.00 -8.05
C ALA A 186 1.78 -9.58 -7.93
N PHE A 187 1.27 -8.92 -8.97
CA PHE A 187 -0.13 -8.52 -9.08
C PHE A 187 -0.74 -9.15 -10.33
N SER A 188 -2.03 -9.51 -10.25
CA SER A 188 -2.81 -10.04 -11.37
C SER A 188 -4.09 -9.21 -11.55
N SER A 189 -4.56 -9.10 -12.80
CA SER A 189 -5.82 -8.43 -13.11
C SER A 189 -6.95 -9.44 -13.17
N LEU A 190 -8.05 -9.15 -12.47
CA LEU A 190 -9.27 -9.98 -12.51
C LEU A 190 -10.23 -9.61 -13.66
N ILE A 191 -9.92 -8.55 -14.40
CA ILE A 191 -10.80 -8.02 -15.46
C ILE A 191 -10.18 -8.08 -16.86
N SER A 192 -8.88 -8.32 -16.95
CA SER A 192 -8.18 -8.32 -18.24
C SER A 192 -8.40 -9.64 -18.97
N VAL A 193 -8.80 -9.54 -20.24
CA VAL A 193 -8.95 -10.66 -21.20
C VAL A 193 -7.82 -10.66 -22.21
#